data_AF-A0A2R6T592-F1
#
_entry.id   AF-A0A2R6T592-F1
#
_cell.length_a   1.000
_cell.length_b   1.000
_cell.length_c   1.000
_cell.angle_alpha   90.00
_cell.angle_beta   90.00
_cell.angle_gamma   90.00
#
_symmetry.space_group_name_H-M   'P 1'
#
loop_
_entity.id
_entity.type
_entity.pdbx_description
1 polymer ?
#
loop_
_entity_poly.entity_id
_entity_poly.type
_entity_poly.pdbx_seq_one_letter_code
_entity_poly.pdbx_strand_id
1 'polypeptide(L)'
;MFVREVKTVQNGKEYCYLHLVQNERVDGKVRQKLLLSLGRKDQVDGEWVDQVVGALKDYTKKTQVLESVEEIEPKEAKNWLY
;
A
#
# COMPACT_ATOMS: atom_id res chain seq x y z
N MET A 1 6.00 -5.26 7.11
CA MET A 1 5.89 -3.81 6.86
C MET A 1 4.43 -3.45 6.86
N PHE A 2 4.07 -2.23 7.27
CA PHE A 2 2.69 -1.76 7.24
C PHE A 2 2.66 -0.23 7.18
N VAL A 3 1.53 0.34 6.76
CA VAL A 3 1.29 1.78 6.81
C VAL A 3 0.85 2.17 8.21
N ARG A 4 1.50 3.19 8.77
CA ARG A 4 1.19 3.77 10.07
C ARG A 4 0.75 5.22 9.88
N GLU A 5 -0.33 5.59 10.56
CA GLU A 5 -0.76 6.99 10.67
C GLU A 5 0.01 7.71 11.77
N VAL A 6 0.52 8.90 11.46
CA VAL A 6 1.21 9.77 12.40
C VAL A 6 0.54 11.14 12.40
N LYS A 7 -0.06 11.49 13.54
CA LYS A 7 -0.69 12.80 13.74
C LYS A 7 0.36 13.80 14.22
N THR A 8 0.32 15.02 13.71
CA THR A 8 1.22 16.11 14.11
C THR A 8 0.47 17.43 14.09
N VAL A 9 0.69 18.27 15.10
CA VAL A 9 0.13 19.61 15.17
C VAL A 9 1.20 20.61 14.75
N GLN A 10 0.92 21.40 13.72
CA GLN A 10 1.81 22.46 13.24
C GLN A 10 1.00 23.74 13.00
N ASN A 11 1.44 24.85 13.60
CA ASN A 11 0.75 26.15 13.52
C ASN A 11 -0.74 26.09 13.89
N GLY A 12 -1.09 25.31 14.91
CA GLY A 12 -2.47 25.14 15.38
C GLY A 12 -3.37 24.28 14.48
N LYS A 13 -2.83 23.67 13.41
CA LYS A 13 -3.55 22.72 12.54
C LYS A 13 -3.03 21.30 12.77
N GLU A 14 -3.94 20.33 12.82
CA GLU A 14 -3.61 18.90 12.88
C GLU A 14 -3.43 18.35 11.45
N TYR A 15 -2.34 17.62 11.26
CA TYR A 15 -2.01 16.91 10.02
C TYR A 15 -1.83 15.43 10.33
N CYS A 16 -2.32 14.57 9.45
CA CYS A 16 -2.09 13.13 9.52
C CYS A 16 -1.20 12.71 8.35
N TYR A 17 -0.08 12.04 8.64
CA TYR A 17 0.88 11.53 7.66
C TYR A 17 0.81 10.01 7.59
N LEU A 18 1.00 9.47 6.39
CA LEU A 18 1.05 8.03 6.14
C LEU A 18 2.51 7.59 6.00
N HIS A 19 2.97 6.73 6.89
CA HIS A 19 4.35 6.25 6.92
C HIS A 19 4.42 4.75 6.66
N LEU A 20 5.22 4.32 5.70
CA LEU A 20 5.56 2.90 5.54
C LEU A 20 6.65 2.55 6.54
N VAL A 21 6.34 1.64 7.45
CA VAL A 21 7.27 1.21 8.52
C VAL A 21 7.57 -0.27 8.46
N GLN A 22 8.74 -0.65 8.95
CA GLN A 22 9.16 -2.03 9.16
C GLN A 22 9.48 -2.27 10.62
N ASN A 23 9.02 -3.39 11.16
CA ASN A 23 9.46 -3.83 12.48
C ASN A 23 10.87 -4.44 12.37
N GLU A 24 11.75 -4.03 13.25
CA GLU A 24 13.11 -4.57 13.41
C GLU A 24 13.39 -4.88 14.89
N ARG A 25 14.31 -5.80 15.17
CA ARG A 25 14.76 -6.07 16.53
C ARG A 25 16.12 -5.42 16.75
N VAL A 26 16.18 -4.54 17.74
CA VAL A 26 17.40 -3.83 18.16
C VAL A 26 17.55 -4.04 19.66
N ASP A 27 18.66 -4.64 20.09
CA ASP A 27 18.95 -4.97 21.49
C ASP A 27 17.83 -5.74 22.20
N GLY A 28 17.30 -6.76 21.51
CA GLY A 28 16.21 -7.60 22.03
C GLY A 28 14.83 -6.92 22.08
N LYS A 29 14.72 -5.63 21.70
CA LYS A 29 13.46 -4.88 21.67
C LYS A 29 12.95 -4.76 20.23
N VAL A 30 11.64 -4.88 20.05
CA VAL A 30 10.99 -4.59 18.75
C VAL A 30 10.89 -3.08 18.59
N ARG A 31 11.47 -2.55 17.52
CA ARG A 31 11.39 -1.15 17.12
C ARG A 31 10.78 -1.03 15.73
N GLN A 32 10.30 0.17 15.40
CA GLN A 32 9.79 0.49 14.07
C GLN A 32 10.79 1.39 13.36
N LYS A 33 11.26 0.95 12.19
CA LYS A 33 12.05 1.74 11.25
C LYS A 33 11.12 2.38 10.23
N LEU A 34 11.22 3.69 10.05
CA LEU A 34 10.57 4.40 8.97
C LEU A 34 11.31 4.08 7.65
N LEU A 35 10.59 3.57 6.66
CA LEU A 35 11.14 3.30 5.34
C LEU A 35 10.85 4.45 4.37
N LEU A 36 9.62 4.96 4.40
CA LEU A 36 9.14 6.00 3.49
C LEU A 36 8.01 6.78 4.15
N SER A 37 7.96 8.09 3.92
CA SER A 37 6.75 8.88 4.14
C SER A 37 5.99 8.98 2.81
N LEU A 38 4.72 8.55 2.82
CA LEU A 38 3.80 8.67 1.68
C LEU A 38 3.16 10.07 1.61
N GLY A 39 3.53 10.98 2.52
CA GLY A 39 2.95 12.31 2.60
C GLY A 39 1.72 12.38 3.50
N ARG A 40 0.93 13.45 3.33
CA ARG A 40 -0.26 13.70 4.15
C ARG A 40 -1.43 12.86 3.67
N LYS A 41 -2.13 12.24 4.61
CA LYS A 41 -3.30 11.38 4.36
C LYS A 41 -4.38 12.07 3.52
N ASP A 42 -4.59 13.37 3.71
CA ASP A 42 -5.59 14.14 2.98
C ASP A 42 -5.16 14.55 1.56
N GLN A 43 -3.91 14.28 1.20
CA GLN A 43 -3.34 14.52 -0.14
C GLN A 43 -3.01 13.21 -0.87
N VAL A 44 -3.18 12.06 -0.21
CA VAL A 44 -2.99 10.74 -0.81
C VAL A 44 -4.35 10.29 -1.34
N ASP A 45 -4.52 10.39 -2.65
CA ASP A 45 -5.68 9.87 -3.38
C ASP A 45 -5.36 8.53 -4.06
N GLY A 46 -6.41 7.87 -4.58
CA GLY A 46 -6.26 6.58 -5.25
C GLY A 46 -5.38 6.64 -6.50
N GLU A 47 -5.49 7.70 -7.29
CA GLU A 47 -4.73 7.87 -8.53
C GLU A 47 -3.23 7.98 -8.25
N TRP A 48 -2.84 8.75 -7.23
CA TRP A 48 -1.47 8.86 -6.77
C TRP A 48 -0.93 7.51 -6.30
N VAL A 49 -1.74 6.72 -5.58
CA VAL A 49 -1.34 5.36 -5.14
C VAL A 49 -1.11 4.46 -6.35
N ASP A 50 -2.00 4.50 -7.35
CA ASP A 50 -1.87 3.71 -8.58
C ASP A 50 -0.62 4.11 -9.37
N GLN A 51 -0.30 5.40 -9.44
CA GLN A 51 0.93 5.90 -10.05
C GLN A 51 2.18 5.40 -9.31
N VAL A 52 2.18 5.41 -7.97
CA VAL A 52 3.29 4.88 -7.16
C VAL A 52 3.46 3.38 -7.38
N VAL A 53 2.37 2.62 -7.41
CA VAL A 53 2.39 1.18 -7.73
C VAL A 53 2.96 0.97 -9.13
N GLY A 54 2.47 1.72 -10.12
CA GLY A 54 2.92 1.65 -11.50
C GLY A 54 4.41 1.94 -11.64
N ALA A 55 4.94 2.91 -10.90
CA ALA A 55 6.37 3.22 -10.86
C ALA A 55 7.22 2.10 -10.24
N LEU A 56 6.65 1.28 -9.35
CA LEU A 56 7.32 0.16 -8.69
C LEU A 56 7.17 -1.18 -9.44
N LYS A 57 6.41 -1.22 -10.53
CA LYS A 57 6.03 -2.47 -11.23
C LYS A 57 7.24 -3.29 -11.69
N ASP A 58 8.30 -2.66 -12.19
CA ASP A 58 9.47 -3.36 -12.72
C ASP A 58 10.36 -3.93 -11.60
N TYR A 59 10.13 -3.50 -10.35
CA TYR A 59 10.83 -3.99 -9.17
C TYR A 59 10.05 -5.09 -8.43
N THR A 60 8.84 -5.46 -8.89
CA THR A 60 8.08 -6.57 -8.31
C THR A 60 8.30 -7.87 -9.07
N LYS A 61 8.45 -8.97 -8.32
CA LYS A 61 8.44 -10.33 -8.88
C LYS A 61 7.03 -10.91 -9.00
N LYS A 62 6.05 -10.22 -8.42
CA LYS A 62 4.63 -10.61 -8.40
C LYS A 62 3.83 -9.45 -8.99
N THR A 63 3.77 -9.40 -10.32
CA THR A 63 3.01 -8.41 -11.10
C THR A 63 1.48 -8.56 -10.97
N GLN A 64 1.02 -9.58 -10.25
CA GLN A 64 -0.37 -10.05 -10.28
C GLN A 64 -1.38 -9.27 -9.44
N VAL A 65 -1.00 -8.15 -8.82
CA VAL A 65 -1.94 -7.37 -8.01
C VAL A 65 -1.97 -5.97 -8.62
N LEU A 66 -3.04 -5.67 -9.35
CA LEU A 66 -3.59 -4.34 -9.70
C LEU A 66 -3.83 -4.06 -11.18
N GLU A 67 -3.44 -4.93 -12.13
CA GLU A 67 -4.18 -4.94 -13.40
C GLU A 67 -5.58 -5.46 -13.05
N SER A 68 -6.52 -4.53 -12.92
CA SER A 68 -7.95 -4.82 -12.89
C SER A 68 -8.19 -5.89 -13.93
N VAL A 69 -8.66 -7.04 -13.47
CA VAL A 69 -9.14 -8.12 -14.30
C VAL A 69 -10.13 -7.50 -15.28
N GLU A 70 -9.71 -7.24 -16.53
CA GLU A 70 -10.67 -7.24 -17.63
C GLU A 70 -11.38 -8.59 -17.49
N GLU A 71 -12.69 -8.53 -17.28
CA GLU A 71 -13.57 -9.66 -17.02
C GLU A 71 -12.98 -10.97 -17.55
N ILE A 72 -12.50 -11.83 -16.65
CA ILE A 72 -12.20 -13.21 -17.05
C ILE A 72 -13.55 -13.80 -17.40
N GLU A 73 -13.88 -13.83 -18.70
CA GLU A 73 -14.91 -14.72 -19.20
C GLU A 73 -14.47 -16.14 -18.84
N PRO A 74 -15.23 -16.87 -18.02
CA PRO A 74 -14.88 -18.24 -17.68
C PRO A 74 -15.02 -19.08 -18.95
N LYS A 75 -13.89 -19.39 -19.60
CA LYS A 75 -13.89 -20.14 -20.87
C LYS A 75 -14.38 -21.58 -20.75
N GLU A 76 -14.56 -22.14 -19.55
CA GLU A 76 -15.17 -23.46 -19.38
C GLU A 76 -15.95 -23.57 -18.07
N ALA A 77 -17.23 -23.17 -18.09
CA ALA A 77 -18.19 -23.66 -17.11
C ALA A 77 -18.55 -25.11 -17.48
N LYS A 78 -17.96 -26.10 -16.82
CA LYS A 78 -18.51 -27.46 -16.83
C LYS A 78 -19.82 -27.46 -16.05
N ASN A 79 -20.93 -27.37 -16.79
CA ASN A 79 -22.26 -27.65 -16.25
C ASN A 79 -22.33 -29.12 -15.84
N TRP A 80 -22.24 -29.38 -14.54
CA TRP A 80 -22.70 -30.64 -13.98
C TRP A 80 -24.18 -30.49 -13.64
N LEU A 81 -25.04 -30.75 -14.63
CA LEU A 81 -26.44 -31.05 -14.38
C LEU A 81 -26.53 -32.55 -14.06
N TYR A 82 -26.89 -32.87 -12.82
CA TYR A 82 -27.51 -34.13 -12.43
C TYR A 82 -28.70 -33.80 -11.54
#